data_AF-A0A8J8JJI6-F1
#
_entry.id   AF-A0A8J8JJI6-F1
#
_cell.length_a   1.000
_cell.length_b   1.000
_cell.length_c   1.000
_cell.angle_alpha   90.00
_cell.angle_beta   90.00
_cell.angle_gamma   90.00
#
_symmetry.space_group_name_H-M   'P 1'
#
loop_
_entity.id
_entity.type
_entity.pdbx_description
1 polymer ?
#
loop_
_entity_poly.entity_id
_entity_poly.type
_entity_poly.pdbx_seq_one_letter_code
_entity_poly.pdbx_strand_id
1 'polypeptide(L)'
;MKRTALTVLIVAFLLAGTLWKPTMAGKGPQDVFDAVMTITVYADGTGTADVVVELKNPSYQSIVLAANNSREEFRKLVEQLVYTNLAEDMKERRENFTIYVPPGGPVKLLGGWRAEVTFSVVPFAVPGEHGMECPYSGPLDFVAGGRVYSFLFRRVILILPRNATVVYTFPEPNQSSDNVFIWDNATFLPMFAFKEPQVSNRNGCTPLELNLSYSPAEAKVFFNASFLCNGTFPKFPGAKGVSYTREGNLSVVSGYLVPKISYTEGLLEKEWKAELELPFGFRKVNGASTVKGKSVEITVTKRGPLWLPFWAGVSLVLIGITIAGVRRWKHGRKDKP
;
A
#
# COMPACT_ATOMS: atom_id res chain seq x y z
N MET A 1 11.05 15.65 -60.19
CA MET A 1 9.64 16.08 -60.15
C MET A 1 8.74 15.31 -59.16
N LYS A 2 9.26 14.52 -58.19
CA LYS A 2 8.40 13.72 -57.26
C LYS A 2 8.31 14.24 -55.81
N ARG A 3 9.13 15.22 -55.40
CA ARG A 3 9.13 15.74 -54.02
C ARG A 3 8.27 16.99 -53.82
N THR A 4 7.97 17.74 -54.88
CA THR A 4 7.16 18.96 -54.80
C THR A 4 5.65 18.69 -54.80
N ALA A 5 5.21 17.57 -55.40
CA ALA A 5 3.81 17.18 -55.41
C ALA A 5 3.29 16.75 -54.03
N LEU A 6 4.15 16.14 -53.19
CA LEU A 6 3.79 15.72 -51.83
C LEU A 6 3.63 16.91 -50.88
N THR A 7 4.51 17.92 -50.98
CA THR A 7 4.44 19.14 -50.16
C THR A 7 3.25 20.01 -50.53
N VAL A 8 2.88 20.08 -51.81
CA VAL A 8 1.69 20.83 -52.26
C VAL A 8 0.39 20.17 -51.77
N LEU A 9 0.34 18.84 -51.66
CA LEU A 9 -0.84 18.12 -51.16
C LEU A 9 -1.07 18.36 -49.65
N ILE A 10 0.01 18.40 -48.86
CA ILE A 10 -0.05 18.64 -47.41
C ILE A 10 -0.48 20.09 -47.11
N VAL A 11 0.01 21.06 -47.88
CA VAL A 11 -0.37 22.48 -47.73
C VAL A 11 -1.79 22.76 -48.24
N ALA A 12 -2.23 22.09 -49.32
CA ALA A 12 -3.59 22.21 -49.82
C ALA A 12 -4.64 21.65 -48.85
N PHE A 13 -4.33 20.58 -48.11
CA PHE A 13 -5.22 20.04 -47.09
C PHE A 13 -5.29 20.88 -45.82
N LEU A 14 -4.18 21.54 -45.43
CA LEU A 14 -4.15 22.53 -44.34
C LEU A 14 -5.01 23.76 -44.65
N LEU A 15 -5.14 24.15 -45.93
CA LEU A 15 -5.95 25.29 -46.37
C LEU A 15 -7.43 24.92 -46.59
N ALA A 16 -7.74 23.69 -47.02
CA ALA A 16 -9.12 23.23 -47.23
C ALA A 16 -9.94 23.08 -45.93
N GLY A 17 -9.29 23.00 -44.76
CA GLY A 17 -9.96 22.95 -43.46
C GLY A 17 -10.61 24.25 -42.98
N THR A 18 -10.47 25.35 -43.74
CA THR A 18 -10.90 26.70 -43.34
C THR A 18 -12.31 27.10 -43.81
N LEU A 19 -13.03 26.22 -44.53
CA LEU A 19 -14.32 26.57 -45.15
C LEU A 19 -15.57 25.93 -44.51
N TRP A 20 -15.47 25.31 -43.34
CA TRP A 20 -16.66 24.85 -42.61
C TRP A 20 -17.08 25.85 -41.54
N LYS A 21 -18.24 26.46 -41.79
CA LYS A 21 -18.89 27.48 -40.98
C LYS A 21 -18.96 27.06 -39.49
N PRO A 22 -18.80 28.01 -38.56
CA PRO A 22 -18.93 27.74 -37.15
C PRO A 22 -20.42 27.63 -36.80
N THR A 23 -20.93 26.41 -36.74
CA THR A 23 -22.06 26.13 -35.85
C THR A 23 -21.53 26.22 -34.43
N MET A 24 -21.94 27.27 -33.70
CA MET A 24 -21.89 27.29 -32.24
C MET A 24 -22.72 26.10 -31.74
N ALA A 25 -22.06 24.99 -31.45
CA ALA A 25 -22.64 23.74 -30.97
C ALA A 25 -21.63 23.11 -30.02
N GLY A 26 -22.10 22.48 -28.93
CA GLY A 26 -21.23 21.81 -27.97
C GLY A 26 -20.22 20.87 -28.65
N LYS A 27 -19.11 20.59 -27.97
CA LYS A 27 -18.05 19.70 -28.46
C LYS A 27 -18.69 18.39 -28.95
N GLY A 28 -18.48 18.05 -30.22
CA GLY A 28 -18.92 16.77 -30.77
C GLY A 28 -18.17 15.60 -30.12
N PRO A 29 -18.74 14.39 -30.07
CA PRO A 29 -18.02 13.23 -29.57
C PRO A 29 -16.80 12.94 -30.46
N GLN A 30 -15.72 12.46 -29.85
CA GLN A 30 -14.58 11.94 -30.60
C GLN A 30 -15.03 10.72 -31.41
N ASP A 31 -14.62 10.68 -32.68
CA ASP A 31 -14.87 9.57 -33.61
C ASP A 31 -13.54 8.99 -34.11
N VAL A 32 -12.64 8.70 -33.16
CA VAL A 32 -11.33 8.10 -33.45
C VAL A 32 -11.30 6.67 -32.92
N PHE A 33 -11.64 6.51 -31.64
CA PHE A 33 -11.59 5.23 -30.93
C PHE A 33 -12.97 4.80 -30.45
N ASP A 34 -13.21 3.49 -30.41
CA ASP A 34 -14.17 2.91 -29.46
C ASP A 34 -13.40 2.57 -28.19
N ALA A 35 -13.79 3.18 -27.07
CA ALA A 35 -13.04 3.13 -25.82
C ALA A 35 -13.90 2.60 -24.67
N VAL A 36 -13.31 1.72 -23.85
CA VAL A 36 -13.85 1.31 -22.56
C VAL A 36 -12.82 1.64 -21.49
N MET A 37 -13.24 2.36 -20.46
CA MET A 37 -12.38 2.74 -19.34
C MET A 37 -12.82 2.02 -18.08
N THR A 38 -11.88 1.40 -17.38
CA THR A 38 -12.05 0.84 -16.04
C THR A 38 -11.17 1.62 -15.08
N ILE A 39 -11.78 2.14 -14.01
CA ILE A 39 -11.13 2.87 -12.95
C ILE A 39 -11.28 2.03 -11.69
N THR A 40 -10.17 1.54 -11.13
CA THR A 40 -10.18 0.84 -9.84
C THR A 40 -9.61 1.77 -8.77
N VAL A 41 -10.39 2.03 -7.72
CA VAL A 41 -10.00 2.88 -6.60
C VAL A 41 -9.72 2.00 -5.39
N TYR A 42 -8.56 2.22 -4.77
CA TYR A 42 -8.11 1.51 -3.58
C TYR A 42 -8.45 2.30 -2.31
N ALA A 43 -8.43 1.63 -1.17
CA ALA A 43 -8.78 2.22 0.11
C ALA A 43 -7.87 3.39 0.49
N ASP A 44 -6.59 3.36 0.08
CA ASP A 44 -5.63 4.45 0.33
C ASP A 44 -5.83 5.67 -0.59
N GLY A 45 -6.86 5.65 -1.44
CA GLY A 45 -7.14 6.70 -2.41
C GLY A 45 -6.37 6.57 -3.73
N THR A 46 -5.51 5.57 -3.89
CA THR A 46 -4.86 5.29 -5.18
C THR A 46 -5.91 4.88 -6.21
N GLY A 47 -5.78 5.32 -7.45
CA GLY A 47 -6.63 4.89 -8.56
C GLY A 47 -5.81 4.32 -9.71
N THR A 48 -6.24 3.21 -10.29
CA THR A 48 -5.68 2.68 -11.55
C THR A 48 -6.70 2.86 -12.66
N ALA A 49 -6.24 3.41 -13.79
CA ALA A 49 -7.02 3.53 -15.01
C ALA A 49 -6.51 2.51 -16.03
N ASP A 50 -7.43 1.71 -16.56
CA ASP A 50 -7.23 0.79 -17.67
C ASP A 50 -8.22 1.15 -18.78
N VAL A 51 -7.69 1.64 -19.90
CA VAL A 51 -8.47 2.07 -21.06
C VAL A 51 -8.17 1.16 -22.24
N VAL A 52 -9.15 0.35 -22.63
CA VAL A 52 -9.07 -0.47 -23.84
C VAL A 52 -9.67 0.32 -24.99
N VAL A 53 -8.87 0.53 -26.04
CA VAL A 53 -9.27 1.27 -27.23
C VAL A 53 -9.17 0.43 -28.49
N GLU A 54 -10.09 0.68 -29.42
CA GLU A 54 -10.08 0.15 -30.78
C GLU A 54 -10.14 1.30 -31.77
N LEU A 55 -9.16 1.39 -32.67
CA LEU A 55 -9.13 2.42 -33.71
C LEU A 55 -10.17 2.11 -34.79
N LYS A 56 -11.26 2.87 -34.82
CA LYS A 56 -12.35 2.67 -35.79
C LYS A 56 -12.28 3.60 -36.98
N ASN A 57 -11.69 4.77 -36.84
CA ASN A 57 -11.70 5.78 -37.89
C ASN A 57 -10.79 5.38 -39.08
N PRO A 58 -11.33 5.19 -40.30
CA PRO A 58 -10.55 4.76 -41.46
C PRO A 58 -9.45 5.74 -41.86
N SER A 59 -9.67 7.05 -41.66
CA SER A 59 -8.66 8.07 -41.97
C SER A 59 -7.43 7.89 -41.09
N TYR A 60 -7.61 7.65 -39.79
CA TYR A 60 -6.49 7.38 -38.88
C TYR A 60 -5.84 6.03 -39.15
N GLN A 61 -6.61 4.99 -39.49
CA GLN A 61 -6.04 3.70 -39.92
C GLN A 61 -5.15 3.88 -41.15
N SER A 62 -5.58 4.67 -42.14
CA SER A 62 -4.78 4.92 -43.35
C SER A 62 -3.46 5.64 -43.06
N ILE A 63 -3.46 6.60 -42.11
CA ILE A 63 -2.25 7.31 -41.67
C ILE A 63 -1.26 6.33 -41.03
N VAL A 64 -1.75 5.47 -40.15
CA VAL A 64 -0.91 4.47 -39.47
C VAL A 64 -0.36 3.44 -40.46
N LEU A 65 -1.16 2.99 -41.43
CA LEU A 65 -0.72 2.07 -42.48
C LEU A 65 0.27 2.70 -43.47
N ALA A 66 0.18 4.01 -43.72
CA ALA A 66 1.11 4.71 -44.59
C ALA A 66 2.52 4.86 -43.98
N ALA A 67 2.67 4.59 -42.68
CA ALA A 67 3.96 4.65 -42.01
C ALA A 67 4.74 3.33 -42.09
N ASN A 68 6.06 3.44 -42.26
CA ASN A 68 6.98 2.28 -42.35
C ASN A 68 6.94 1.35 -41.13
N ASN A 69 6.49 1.82 -39.96
CA ASN A 69 6.34 1.02 -38.75
C ASN A 69 4.93 1.20 -38.15
N SER A 70 3.93 0.65 -38.85
CA SER A 70 2.51 0.80 -38.50
C SER A 70 2.18 0.40 -37.06
N ARG A 71 2.88 -0.58 -36.48
CA ARG A 71 2.67 -1.02 -35.10
C ARG A 71 3.13 0.03 -34.09
N GLU A 72 4.30 0.60 -34.31
CA GLU A 72 4.87 1.63 -33.45
C GLU A 72 4.14 2.97 -33.59
N GLU A 73 3.75 3.33 -34.81
CA GLU A 73 2.93 4.52 -35.05
C GLU A 73 1.54 4.38 -34.44
N PHE A 74 0.94 3.18 -34.46
CA PHE A 74 -0.30 2.93 -33.72
C PHE A 74 -0.11 3.15 -32.21
N ARG A 75 0.98 2.64 -31.64
CA ARG A 75 1.30 2.82 -30.22
C ARG A 75 1.41 4.29 -29.85
N LYS A 76 2.17 5.07 -30.63
CA LYS A 76 2.33 6.52 -30.44
C LYS A 76 1.02 7.28 -30.58
N LEU A 77 0.20 6.92 -31.56
CA LEU A 77 -1.12 7.53 -31.76
C LEU A 77 -2.01 7.33 -30.53
N VAL A 78 -2.06 6.12 -30.00
CA VAL A 78 -2.82 5.80 -28.78
C VAL A 78 -2.24 6.52 -27.57
N GLU A 79 -0.91 6.55 -27.42
CA GLU A 79 -0.26 7.25 -26.32
C GLU A 79 -0.61 8.74 -26.32
N GLN A 80 -0.50 9.40 -27.48
CA GLN A 80 -0.78 10.82 -27.62
C GLN A 80 -2.27 11.14 -27.44
N LEU A 81 -3.16 10.39 -28.10
CA LEU A 81 -4.58 10.74 -28.13
C LEU A 81 -5.36 10.26 -26.90
N VAL A 82 -4.89 9.21 -26.23
CA VAL A 82 -5.60 8.64 -25.07
C VAL A 82 -4.86 8.98 -23.78
N TYR A 83 -3.61 8.52 -23.62
CA TYR A 83 -2.88 8.70 -22.36
C TYR A 83 -2.56 10.17 -22.10
N THR A 84 -1.92 10.86 -23.04
CA THR A 84 -1.50 12.26 -22.84
C THR A 84 -2.70 13.16 -22.59
N ASN A 85 -3.77 13.01 -23.37
CA ASN A 85 -5.00 13.80 -23.18
C ASN A 85 -5.62 13.58 -21.79
N LEU A 86 -5.75 12.33 -21.32
CA LEU A 86 -6.27 12.04 -19.99
C LEU A 86 -5.36 12.56 -18.87
N ALA A 87 -4.04 12.41 -19.03
CA ALA A 87 -3.07 12.87 -18.06
C ALA A 87 -3.03 14.40 -17.95
N GLU A 88 -3.10 15.10 -19.09
CA GLU A 88 -3.16 16.56 -19.14
C GLU A 88 -4.45 17.10 -18.55
N ASP A 89 -5.61 16.52 -18.91
CA ASP A 89 -6.91 16.91 -18.36
C ASP A 89 -6.97 16.73 -16.84
N MET A 90 -6.44 15.62 -16.29
CA MET A 90 -6.32 15.45 -14.84
C MET A 90 -5.39 16.49 -14.20
N LYS A 91 -4.31 16.87 -14.89
CA LYS A 91 -3.33 17.84 -14.42
C LYS A 91 -3.88 19.26 -14.37
N GLU A 92 -4.69 19.64 -15.34
CA GLU A 92 -5.36 20.94 -15.36
C GLU A 92 -6.36 21.09 -14.20
N ARG A 93 -7.01 20.00 -13.78
CA ARG A 93 -7.98 20.02 -12.68
C ARG A 93 -7.34 20.09 -11.30
N ARG A 94 -6.15 19.51 -11.13
CA ARG A 94 -5.46 19.47 -9.83
C ARG A 94 -3.97 19.25 -10.01
N GLU A 95 -3.15 20.03 -9.32
CA GLU A 95 -1.68 19.90 -9.44
C GLU A 95 -1.07 18.84 -8.49
N ASN A 96 -1.73 18.56 -7.36
CA ASN A 96 -1.18 17.73 -6.29
C ASN A 96 -1.48 16.23 -6.47
N PHE A 97 -0.85 15.61 -7.45
CA PHE A 97 -0.88 14.16 -7.66
C PHE A 97 0.34 13.67 -8.45
N THR A 98 0.55 12.36 -8.47
CA THR A 98 1.59 11.70 -9.25
C THR A 98 0.96 10.63 -10.13
N ILE A 99 1.36 10.60 -11.40
CA ILE A 99 1.00 9.53 -12.34
C ILE A 99 2.13 8.51 -12.39
N TYR A 100 1.83 7.24 -12.16
CA TYR A 100 2.75 6.13 -12.35
C TYR A 100 2.40 5.35 -13.62
N VAL A 101 3.42 5.10 -14.42
CA VAL A 101 3.31 4.37 -15.69
C VAL A 101 4.06 3.04 -15.56
N PRO A 102 3.57 1.93 -16.15
CA PRO A 102 4.29 0.66 -16.16
C PRO A 102 5.70 0.76 -16.82
N PRO A 103 6.66 -0.13 -16.47
CA PRO A 103 8.02 -0.10 -17.03
C PRO A 103 8.11 -0.18 -18.56
N GLY A 104 7.08 -0.71 -19.23
CA GLY A 104 6.99 -0.80 -20.69
C GLY A 104 6.32 0.42 -21.37
N GLY A 105 6.01 1.47 -20.61
CA GLY A 105 5.20 2.60 -21.06
C GLY A 105 3.71 2.40 -20.78
N PRO A 106 2.88 3.42 -21.07
CA PRO A 106 1.46 3.41 -20.73
C PRO A 106 0.64 2.58 -21.72
N VAL A 107 1.17 2.26 -22.91
CA VAL A 107 0.41 1.61 -23.99
C VAL A 107 0.94 0.22 -24.28
N LYS A 108 0.05 -0.76 -24.22
CA LYS A 108 0.28 -2.16 -24.60
C LYS A 108 -0.62 -2.55 -25.77
N LEU A 109 -0.02 -3.08 -26.84
CA LEU A 109 -0.76 -3.46 -28.05
C LEU A 109 -1.35 -4.87 -27.89
N LEU A 110 -2.64 -5.02 -28.19
CA LEU A 110 -3.39 -6.28 -28.03
C LEU A 110 -3.52 -7.09 -29.33
N GLY A 111 -3.14 -6.51 -30.47
CA GLY A 111 -3.28 -7.09 -31.79
C GLY A 111 -4.43 -6.47 -32.59
N GLY A 112 -4.31 -6.50 -33.92
CA GLY A 112 -5.20 -5.73 -34.80
C GLY A 112 -5.10 -4.23 -34.50
N TRP A 113 -6.26 -3.54 -34.52
CA TRP A 113 -6.38 -2.11 -34.22
C TRP A 113 -6.70 -1.83 -32.74
N ARG A 114 -6.26 -2.71 -31.82
CA ARG A 114 -6.58 -2.65 -30.39
C ARG A 114 -5.36 -2.42 -29.50
N ALA A 115 -5.54 -1.59 -28.49
CA ALA A 115 -4.53 -1.27 -27.48
C ALA A 115 -5.16 -1.12 -26.10
N GLU A 116 -4.34 -1.35 -25.07
CA GLU A 116 -4.62 -1.18 -23.66
C GLU A 116 -3.75 -0.04 -23.14
N VAL A 117 -4.35 0.94 -22.48
CA VAL A 117 -3.65 2.09 -21.88
C VAL A 117 -3.80 2.00 -20.37
N THR A 118 -2.68 1.89 -19.65
CA THR A 118 -2.67 1.67 -18.20
C THR A 118 -1.79 2.68 -17.49
N PHE A 119 -2.32 3.31 -16.44
CA PHE A 119 -1.58 4.17 -15.54
C PHE A 119 -2.24 4.23 -14.16
N SER A 120 -1.49 4.63 -13.14
CA SER A 120 -2.00 4.85 -11.78
C SER A 120 -1.89 6.32 -11.39
N VAL A 121 -2.82 6.80 -10.58
CA VAL A 121 -2.90 8.17 -10.09
C VAL A 121 -2.90 8.14 -8.55
N VAL A 122 -1.97 8.88 -7.94
CA VAL A 122 -1.81 8.93 -6.48
C VAL A 122 -1.74 10.38 -6.00
N PRO A 123 -2.68 10.84 -5.16
CA PRO A 123 -3.98 10.21 -4.86
C PRO A 123 -4.99 10.41 -5.99
N PHE A 124 -5.79 9.40 -6.32
CA PHE A 124 -6.94 9.52 -7.23
C PHE A 124 -8.21 9.97 -6.49
N ALA A 125 -8.45 9.44 -5.29
CA ALA A 125 -9.50 9.91 -4.38
C ALA A 125 -8.84 10.52 -3.14
N VAL A 126 -9.42 11.60 -2.60
CA VAL A 126 -8.86 12.32 -1.46
C VAL A 126 -9.86 12.51 -0.33
N PRO A 127 -9.39 12.67 0.92
CA PRO A 127 -10.28 13.02 2.02
C PRO A 127 -11.01 14.34 1.74
N GLY A 128 -12.34 14.28 1.76
CA GLY A 128 -13.29 15.39 1.65
C GLY A 128 -14.35 15.33 2.76
N GLU A 129 -15.42 16.10 2.61
CA GLU A 129 -16.47 16.20 3.63
C GLU A 129 -17.25 14.89 3.81
N HIS A 130 -17.41 14.11 2.73
CA HIS A 130 -18.24 12.92 2.70
C HIS A 130 -17.44 11.61 2.79
N GLY A 131 -16.11 11.68 2.91
CA GLY A 131 -15.22 10.52 2.91
C GLY A 131 -14.10 10.71 1.89
N MET A 132 -13.79 9.67 1.14
CA MET A 132 -12.86 9.74 0.01
C MET A 132 -13.62 10.16 -1.25
N GLU A 133 -13.22 11.28 -1.85
CA GLU A 133 -13.91 11.94 -2.96
C GLU A 133 -13.00 12.05 -4.20
N CYS A 134 -13.61 11.96 -5.39
CA CYS A 134 -12.91 12.14 -6.66
C CYS A 134 -12.79 13.63 -7.04
N PRO A 135 -11.58 14.21 -7.06
CA PRO A 135 -11.35 15.62 -7.40
C PRO A 135 -11.32 15.85 -8.92
N TYR A 136 -11.23 14.80 -9.73
CA TYR A 136 -11.06 14.88 -11.19
C TYR A 136 -12.37 14.79 -11.97
N SER A 137 -13.52 14.71 -11.28
CA SER A 137 -14.82 14.49 -11.93
C SER A 137 -15.20 15.61 -12.91
N GLY A 138 -15.96 15.27 -13.94
CA GLY A 138 -16.47 16.22 -14.93
C GLY A 138 -16.23 15.82 -16.39
N PRO A 139 -16.72 16.61 -17.36
CA PRO A 139 -16.62 16.32 -18.80
C PRO A 139 -15.17 16.20 -19.26
N LEU A 140 -14.83 15.22 -20.09
CA LEU A 140 -13.46 14.97 -20.54
C LEU A 140 -13.21 15.51 -21.96
N ASP A 141 -12.10 16.22 -22.14
CA ASP A 141 -11.71 16.81 -23.42
C ASP A 141 -10.75 15.92 -24.20
N PHE A 142 -11.02 15.75 -25.50
CA PHE A 142 -10.19 14.99 -26.43
C PHE A 142 -9.66 15.91 -27.51
N VAL A 143 -8.37 16.20 -27.49
CA VAL A 143 -7.68 17.08 -28.44
C VAL A 143 -7.02 16.24 -29.54
N ALA A 144 -7.48 16.42 -30.77
CA ALA A 144 -6.93 15.75 -31.94
C ALA A 144 -6.92 16.68 -33.16
N GLY A 145 -5.79 16.76 -33.86
CA GLY A 145 -5.66 17.55 -35.09
C GLY A 145 -5.97 19.04 -34.91
N GLY A 146 -5.66 19.61 -33.73
CA GLY A 146 -5.93 21.02 -33.41
C GLY A 146 -7.39 21.34 -33.12
N ARG A 147 -8.25 20.33 -32.94
CA ARG A 147 -9.65 20.49 -32.54
C ARG A 147 -9.91 19.81 -31.20
N VAL A 148 -10.85 20.36 -30.44
CA VAL A 148 -11.28 19.81 -29.15
C VAL A 148 -12.64 19.12 -29.33
N TYR A 149 -12.68 17.85 -28.99
CA TYR A 149 -13.86 17.00 -28.97
C TYR A 149 -14.17 16.61 -27.52
N SER A 150 -15.32 16.01 -27.28
CA SER A 150 -15.56 15.29 -26.03
C SER A 150 -15.03 13.87 -26.16
N PHE A 151 -14.28 13.39 -25.15
CA PHE A 151 -14.04 11.96 -25.05
C PHE A 151 -15.39 11.24 -25.03
N LEU A 152 -15.49 10.15 -25.80
CA LEU A 152 -16.65 9.28 -25.78
C LEU A 152 -16.17 7.88 -25.45
N PHE A 153 -16.51 7.42 -24.25
CA PHE A 153 -16.32 6.05 -23.82
C PHE A 153 -17.62 5.31 -24.04
N ARG A 154 -17.57 4.18 -24.76
CA ARG A 154 -18.69 3.26 -24.82
C ARG A 154 -19.10 2.82 -23.43
N ARG A 155 -18.12 2.67 -22.53
CA ARG A 155 -18.36 2.38 -21.12
C ARG A 155 -17.28 2.95 -20.21
N VAL A 156 -17.70 3.51 -19.08
CA VAL A 156 -16.85 3.80 -17.91
C VAL A 156 -17.28 2.89 -16.77
N ILE A 157 -16.33 2.15 -16.21
CA ILE A 157 -16.53 1.20 -15.12
C ILE A 157 -15.73 1.72 -13.93
N LEU A 158 -16.41 2.07 -12.84
CA LEU A 158 -15.77 2.42 -11.57
C LEU A 158 -15.86 1.22 -10.63
N ILE A 159 -14.72 0.79 -10.10
CA ILE A 159 -14.62 -0.25 -9.08
C ILE A 159 -14.08 0.38 -7.82
N LEU A 160 -14.92 0.50 -6.80
CA LEU A 160 -14.55 1.01 -5.47
C LEU A 160 -14.04 -0.13 -4.57
N PRO A 161 -13.41 0.17 -3.42
CA PRO A 161 -12.94 -0.86 -2.50
C PRO A 161 -14.07 -1.79 -2.04
N ARG A 162 -13.76 -3.09 -1.92
CA ARG A 162 -14.72 -4.06 -1.36
C ARG A 162 -15.10 -3.63 0.06
N ASN A 163 -16.40 -3.59 0.34
CA ASN A 163 -17.00 -3.13 1.60
C ASN A 163 -16.95 -1.61 1.86
N ALA A 164 -16.53 -0.78 0.89
CA ALA A 164 -16.73 0.66 1.01
C ALA A 164 -18.22 0.99 1.04
N THR A 165 -18.61 1.93 1.90
CA THR A 165 -19.96 2.48 1.87
C THR A 165 -19.99 3.63 0.89
N VAL A 166 -20.61 3.42 -0.27
CA VAL A 166 -20.77 4.46 -1.27
C VAL A 166 -21.72 5.51 -0.74
N VAL A 167 -21.28 6.77 -0.71
CA VAL A 167 -22.09 7.89 -0.23
C VAL A 167 -22.89 8.47 -1.39
N TYR A 168 -22.22 8.71 -2.52
CA TYR A 168 -22.88 9.10 -3.76
C TYR A 168 -22.02 8.77 -4.97
N THR A 169 -22.69 8.69 -6.12
CA THR A 169 -22.10 8.69 -7.45
C THR A 169 -22.93 9.64 -8.32
N PHE A 170 -22.27 10.49 -9.11
CA PHE A 170 -22.92 11.42 -10.00
C PHE A 170 -22.18 11.53 -11.34
N PRO A 171 -22.89 11.53 -12.48
CA PRO A 171 -24.30 11.18 -12.66
C PRO A 171 -24.65 9.78 -12.14
N GLU A 172 -25.95 9.47 -12.02
CA GLU A 172 -26.38 8.14 -11.61
C GLU A 172 -25.92 7.08 -12.64
N PRO A 173 -25.31 5.96 -12.20
CA PRO A 173 -24.82 4.94 -13.11
C PRO A 173 -25.97 4.20 -13.80
N ASN A 174 -25.76 3.78 -15.05
CA ASN A 174 -26.71 2.93 -15.77
C ASN A 174 -26.86 1.55 -15.11
N GLN A 175 -25.78 1.04 -14.51
CA GLN A 175 -25.78 -0.22 -13.78
C GLN A 175 -24.90 -0.11 -12.54
N SER A 176 -25.34 -0.71 -11.44
CA SER A 176 -24.57 -0.80 -10.20
C SER A 176 -24.70 -2.19 -9.57
N SER A 177 -23.59 -2.74 -9.08
CA SER A 177 -23.56 -3.99 -8.32
C SER A 177 -22.50 -3.89 -7.24
N ASP A 178 -22.91 -3.91 -5.96
CA ASP A 178 -22.04 -3.76 -4.79
C ASP A 178 -21.11 -2.54 -4.89
N ASN A 179 -19.85 -2.77 -5.25
CA ASN A 179 -18.78 -1.78 -5.36
C ASN A 179 -18.43 -1.43 -6.82
N VAL A 180 -19.22 -1.87 -7.79
CA VAL A 180 -19.01 -1.66 -9.22
C VAL A 180 -20.12 -0.79 -9.81
N PHE A 181 -19.74 0.26 -10.52
CA PHE A 181 -20.65 1.24 -11.12
C PHE A 181 -20.30 1.45 -12.59
N ILE A 182 -21.31 1.48 -13.44
CA ILE A 182 -21.13 1.47 -14.89
C ILE A 182 -21.95 2.59 -15.52
N TRP A 183 -21.28 3.40 -16.34
CA TRP A 183 -21.91 4.39 -17.22
C TRP A 183 -21.66 3.99 -18.67
N ASP A 184 -22.73 3.89 -19.47
CA ASP A 184 -22.64 3.64 -20.91
C ASP A 184 -22.64 4.97 -21.67
N ASN A 185 -21.90 5.04 -22.79
CA ASN A 185 -21.76 6.23 -23.64
C ASN A 185 -21.35 7.50 -22.86
N ALA A 186 -20.44 7.35 -21.91
CA ALA A 186 -20.03 8.44 -21.02
C ALA A 186 -18.97 9.34 -21.67
N THR A 187 -19.11 10.64 -21.42
CA THR A 187 -18.17 11.68 -21.87
C THR A 187 -17.49 12.42 -20.73
N PHE A 188 -17.43 11.78 -19.56
CA PHE A 188 -17.02 12.40 -18.30
C PHE A 188 -16.33 11.39 -17.37
N LEU A 189 -15.58 11.90 -16.39
CA LEU A 189 -15.21 11.14 -15.19
C LEU A 189 -16.31 11.29 -14.14
N PRO A 190 -16.84 10.18 -13.58
CA PRO A 190 -17.89 10.26 -12.59
C PRO A 190 -17.38 10.92 -11.32
N MET A 191 -18.23 11.75 -10.72
CA MET A 191 -18.05 12.21 -9.36
C MET A 191 -18.51 11.09 -8.43
N PHE A 192 -17.76 10.83 -7.38
CA PHE A 192 -18.16 9.85 -6.38
C PHE A 192 -17.54 10.20 -5.04
N ALA A 193 -18.21 9.74 -3.99
CA ALA A 193 -17.67 9.69 -2.65
C ALA A 193 -17.94 8.32 -2.04
N PHE A 194 -16.95 7.80 -1.32
CA PHE A 194 -17.12 6.60 -0.52
C PHE A 194 -16.51 6.79 0.86
N LYS A 195 -17.15 6.21 1.86
CA LYS A 195 -16.53 6.00 3.16
C LYS A 195 -15.81 4.68 3.09
N GLU A 196 -14.54 4.70 3.49
CA GLU A 196 -13.88 3.46 3.87
C GLU A 196 -14.81 2.71 4.83
N PRO A 197 -14.90 1.37 4.72
CA PRO A 197 -15.63 0.62 5.71
C PRO A 197 -15.16 1.09 7.08
N GLN A 198 -16.10 1.38 7.98
CA GLN A 198 -15.83 1.53 9.41
C GLN A 198 -15.37 0.16 9.91
N VAL A 199 -14.16 -0.24 9.49
CA VAL A 199 -13.52 -1.43 9.98
C VAL A 199 -13.14 -1.02 11.39
N SER A 200 -13.88 -1.53 12.36
CA SER A 200 -13.43 -1.62 13.74
C SER A 200 -12.02 -2.24 13.74
N ASN A 201 -10.96 -1.44 13.61
CA ASN A 201 -9.55 -1.81 13.71
C ASN A 201 -9.21 -3.26 13.31
N ARG A 202 -9.68 -3.74 12.15
CA ARG A 202 -9.22 -4.99 11.55
C ARG A 202 -8.41 -4.61 10.33
N ASN A 203 -7.17 -4.22 10.61
CA ASN A 203 -6.08 -4.15 9.66
C ASN A 203 -6.26 -5.22 8.58
N GLY A 204 -6.10 -4.87 7.30
CA GLY A 204 -6.04 -5.80 6.16
C GLY A 204 -4.87 -6.80 6.20
N CYS A 205 -4.32 -7.01 7.39
CA CYS A 205 -3.28 -7.91 7.78
C CYS A 205 -3.84 -8.83 8.87
N THR A 206 -3.97 -10.13 8.57
CA THR A 206 -4.35 -11.12 9.58
C THR A 206 -3.11 -11.50 10.40
N PRO A 207 -3.06 -11.23 11.72
CA PRO A 207 -1.93 -11.61 12.56
C PRO A 207 -1.85 -13.13 12.69
N LEU A 208 -0.69 -13.71 12.45
CA LEU A 208 -0.47 -15.16 12.53
C LEU A 208 0.27 -15.53 13.81
N GLU A 209 1.55 -15.18 13.89
CA GLU A 209 2.44 -15.57 14.98
C GLU A 209 3.24 -14.37 15.47
N LEU A 210 3.48 -14.33 16.78
CA LEU A 210 4.31 -13.33 17.44
C LEU A 210 5.34 -14.04 18.31
N ASN A 211 6.61 -13.80 18.04
CA ASN A 211 7.72 -14.23 18.87
C ASN A 211 8.19 -13.03 19.69
N LEU A 212 8.24 -13.19 21.01
CA LEU A 212 8.70 -12.17 21.94
C LEU A 212 9.96 -12.65 22.68
N SER A 213 10.89 -11.74 22.91
CA SER A 213 12.09 -11.99 23.71
C SER A 213 12.44 -10.74 24.51
N TYR A 214 12.52 -10.89 25.84
CA TYR A 214 12.91 -9.79 26.73
C TYR A 214 14.42 -9.78 26.98
N SER A 215 15.05 -8.61 26.83
CA SER A 215 16.45 -8.37 27.19
C SER A 215 16.53 -7.53 28.47
N PRO A 216 16.92 -8.12 29.62
CA PRO A 216 17.09 -7.38 30.86
C PRO A 216 18.17 -6.28 30.78
N ALA A 217 19.21 -6.48 29.96
CA ALA A 217 20.30 -5.51 29.81
C ALA A 217 19.86 -4.23 29.08
N GLU A 218 18.92 -4.36 28.15
CA GLU A 218 18.42 -3.23 27.36
C GLU A 218 17.07 -2.69 27.83
N ALA A 219 16.42 -3.38 28.77
CA ALA A 219 15.06 -3.09 29.22
C ALA A 219 14.04 -3.02 28.05
N LYS A 220 14.21 -3.90 27.05
CA LYS A 220 13.40 -3.94 25.83
C LYS A 220 12.85 -5.35 25.59
N VAL A 221 11.67 -5.40 24.98
CA VAL A 221 11.11 -6.63 24.41
C VAL A 221 11.25 -6.56 22.91
N PHE A 222 12.11 -7.42 22.37
CA PHE A 222 12.23 -7.62 20.93
C PHE A 222 11.09 -8.50 20.45
N PHE A 223 10.58 -8.19 19.26
CA PHE A 223 9.54 -8.97 18.64
C PHE A 223 9.85 -9.31 17.19
N ASN A 224 9.29 -10.44 16.77
CA ASN A 224 9.18 -10.83 15.37
C ASN A 224 7.75 -11.32 15.13
N ALA A 225 6.99 -10.58 14.34
CA ALA A 225 5.57 -10.77 14.11
C ALA A 225 5.30 -11.09 12.64
N SER A 226 4.48 -12.10 12.38
CA SER A 226 4.07 -12.48 11.03
C SER A 226 2.59 -12.16 10.78
N PHE A 227 2.33 -11.64 9.58
CA PHE A 227 0.99 -11.22 9.14
C PHE A 227 0.73 -11.66 7.71
N LEU A 228 -0.51 -12.03 7.41
CA LEU A 228 -1.00 -12.18 6.04
C LEU A 228 -1.65 -10.88 5.59
N CYS A 229 -1.00 -10.14 4.70
CA CYS A 229 -1.42 -8.82 4.28
C CYS A 229 -1.71 -8.76 2.77
N ASN A 230 -2.82 -8.14 2.39
CA ASN A 230 -3.17 -7.88 0.99
C ASN A 230 -2.54 -6.56 0.52
N GLY A 231 -1.21 -6.51 0.43
CA GLY A 231 -0.46 -5.43 -0.23
C GLY A 231 0.11 -4.33 0.68
N THR A 232 -0.43 -4.12 1.89
CA THR A 232 0.08 -3.11 2.85
C THR A 232 0.89 -3.74 3.98
N PHE A 233 1.83 -3.01 4.57
CA PHE A 233 2.52 -3.46 5.78
C PHE A 233 1.65 -3.17 7.02
N PRO A 234 1.62 -4.08 8.01
CA PRO A 234 0.85 -3.84 9.23
C PRO A 234 1.54 -2.76 10.05
N LYS A 235 0.80 -1.73 10.44
CA LYS A 235 1.31 -0.71 11.37
C LYS A 235 1.40 -1.33 12.76
N PHE A 236 2.57 -1.31 13.39
CA PHE A 236 2.75 -1.80 14.77
C PHE A 236 2.92 -0.61 15.73
N PRO A 237 1.83 0.00 16.24
CA PRO A 237 1.93 1.20 17.07
C PRO A 237 2.69 0.92 18.37
N GLY A 238 3.50 1.88 18.80
CA GLY A 238 4.35 1.76 19.99
C GLY A 238 5.67 1.03 19.78
N ALA A 239 5.86 0.35 18.65
CA ALA A 239 7.13 -0.28 18.30
C ALA A 239 8.16 0.75 17.82
N LYS A 240 9.42 0.53 18.19
CA LYS A 240 10.59 1.31 17.75
C LYS A 240 11.59 0.38 17.06
N GLY A 241 12.45 0.97 16.21
CA GLY A 241 13.44 0.21 15.43
C GLY A 241 12.79 -0.84 14.51
N VAL A 242 11.68 -0.48 13.88
CA VAL A 242 10.87 -1.42 13.11
C VAL A 242 11.49 -1.67 11.74
N SER A 243 11.63 -2.94 11.37
CA SER A 243 12.00 -3.41 10.04
C SER A 243 10.87 -4.25 9.46
N TYR A 244 10.67 -4.15 8.15
CA TYR A 244 9.62 -4.81 7.42
C TYR A 244 10.22 -5.65 6.30
N THR A 245 9.87 -6.93 6.26
CA THR A 245 10.25 -7.86 5.20
C THR A 245 8.99 -8.46 4.60
N ARG A 246 8.94 -8.61 3.28
CA ARG A 246 7.79 -9.19 2.57
C ARG A 246 8.22 -10.35 1.70
N GLU A 247 7.48 -11.46 1.79
CA GLU A 247 7.63 -12.64 0.95
C GLU A 247 6.23 -13.04 0.46
N GLY A 248 5.86 -12.58 -0.75
CA GLY A 248 4.50 -12.71 -1.26
C GLY A 248 3.46 -12.00 -0.38
N ASN A 249 2.47 -12.76 0.11
CA ASN A 249 1.42 -12.24 1.00
C ASN A 249 1.81 -12.29 2.49
N LEU A 250 2.97 -12.87 2.83
CA LEU A 250 3.50 -12.91 4.18
C LEU A 250 4.33 -11.65 4.43
N SER A 251 3.91 -10.86 5.43
CA SER A 251 4.67 -9.71 5.91
C SER A 251 5.22 -10.03 7.30
N VAL A 252 6.54 -9.92 7.43
CA VAL A 252 7.26 -10.09 8.69
C VAL A 252 7.68 -8.72 9.20
N VAL A 253 7.34 -8.42 10.45
CA VAL A 253 7.66 -7.17 11.12
C VAL A 253 8.48 -7.48 12.36
N SER A 254 9.66 -6.91 12.45
CA SER A 254 10.54 -7.05 13.61
C SER A 254 10.87 -5.69 14.19
N GLY A 255 11.02 -5.61 15.51
CA GLY A 255 11.41 -4.39 16.19
C GLY A 255 11.47 -4.60 17.69
N TYR A 256 11.34 -3.53 18.46
CA TYR A 256 11.26 -3.63 19.91
C TYR A 256 10.18 -2.74 20.51
N LEU A 257 9.70 -3.15 21.69
CA LEU A 257 8.74 -2.45 22.54
C LEU A 257 9.41 -2.12 23.87
N VAL A 258 8.93 -1.06 24.51
CA VAL A 258 9.33 -0.67 25.87
C VAL A 258 8.25 -1.17 26.83
N PRO A 259 8.48 -2.26 27.58
CA PRO A 259 7.49 -2.83 28.49
C PRO A 259 7.41 -2.04 29.80
N LYS A 260 6.36 -2.30 30.60
CA LYS A 260 6.38 -1.98 32.03
C LYS A 260 7.13 -3.11 32.74
N ILE A 261 8.12 -2.76 33.55
CA ILE A 261 9.01 -3.75 34.19
C ILE A 261 8.78 -3.75 35.70
N SER A 262 8.56 -4.94 36.24
CA SER A 262 8.68 -5.23 37.66
C SER A 262 9.95 -6.07 37.89
N TYR A 263 10.74 -5.70 38.89
CA TYR A 263 11.98 -6.37 39.24
C TYR A 263 11.93 -6.84 40.69
N THR A 264 12.26 -8.10 40.92
CA THR A 264 12.37 -8.70 42.24
C THR A 264 13.72 -9.41 42.37
N GLU A 265 14.47 -9.05 43.40
CA GLU A 265 15.78 -9.63 43.72
C GLU A 265 15.70 -10.45 45.00
N GLY A 266 15.92 -11.75 44.88
CA GLY A 266 16.12 -12.66 46.01
C GLY A 266 17.60 -12.96 46.25
N LEU A 267 17.88 -13.76 47.27
CA LEU A 267 19.25 -14.16 47.65
C LEU A 267 20.00 -14.97 46.57
N LEU A 268 19.28 -15.70 45.71
CA LEU A 268 19.86 -16.59 44.70
C LEU A 268 19.24 -16.41 43.30
N GLU A 269 18.18 -15.62 43.18
CA GLU A 269 17.43 -15.49 41.94
C GLU A 269 17.09 -14.03 41.70
N LYS A 270 17.30 -13.59 40.46
CA LYS A 270 16.83 -12.29 39.95
C LYS A 270 15.71 -12.56 38.97
N GLU A 271 14.57 -11.93 39.20
CA GLU A 271 13.39 -12.10 38.36
C GLU A 271 12.99 -10.74 37.78
N TRP A 272 12.78 -10.72 36.47
CA TRP A 272 12.21 -9.59 35.75
C TRP A 272 10.88 -10.03 35.15
N LYS A 273 9.83 -9.26 35.44
CA LYS A 273 8.52 -9.38 34.80
C LYS A 273 8.29 -8.19 33.90
N ALA A 274 8.21 -8.45 32.60
CA ALA A 274 7.93 -7.45 31.59
C ALA A 274 6.47 -7.61 31.12
N GLU A 275 5.66 -6.59 31.36
CA GLU A 275 4.26 -6.53 30.92
C GLU A 275 4.12 -5.61 29.71
N LEU A 276 3.33 -6.05 28.73
CA LEU A 276 3.04 -5.29 27.53
C LEU A 276 1.63 -5.56 27.01
N GLU A 277 1.02 -4.54 26.42
CA GLU A 277 -0.27 -4.63 25.74
C GLU A 277 -0.04 -4.69 24.23
N LEU A 278 -0.49 -5.78 23.62
CA LEU A 278 -0.33 -5.98 22.19
C LEU A 278 -1.38 -5.20 21.39
N PRO A 279 -1.01 -4.58 20.26
CA PRO A 279 -1.99 -3.90 19.41
C PRO A 279 -2.96 -4.89 18.73
N PHE A 280 -2.52 -6.14 18.54
CA PHE A 280 -3.25 -7.19 17.82
C PHE A 280 -3.43 -8.46 18.64
N GLY A 281 -4.52 -9.18 18.36
CA GLY A 281 -4.67 -10.57 18.82
C GLY A 281 -4.00 -11.50 17.82
N PHE A 282 -2.92 -12.16 18.22
CA PHE A 282 -2.22 -13.16 17.41
C PHE A 282 -2.80 -14.55 17.66
N ARG A 283 -2.83 -15.41 16.64
CA ARG A 283 -3.26 -16.80 16.80
C ARG A 283 -2.29 -17.60 17.65
N LYS A 284 -1.00 -17.25 17.59
CA LYS A 284 0.07 -17.88 18.35
C LYS A 284 1.04 -16.83 18.88
N VAL A 285 1.35 -16.90 20.17
CA VAL A 285 2.34 -16.03 20.84
C VAL A 285 3.36 -16.93 21.53
N ASN A 286 4.64 -16.78 21.20
CA ASN A 286 5.74 -17.51 21.83
C ASN A 286 6.59 -16.56 22.67
N GLY A 287 7.12 -17.06 23.79
CA GLY A 287 8.00 -16.29 24.68
C GLY A 287 7.29 -15.41 25.70
N ALA A 288 5.96 -15.50 25.82
CA ALA A 288 5.16 -14.80 26.83
C ALA A 288 3.98 -15.66 27.31
N SER A 289 3.55 -15.46 28.55
CA SER A 289 2.28 -15.97 29.09
C SER A 289 1.17 -14.95 28.81
N THR A 290 0.00 -15.43 28.38
CA THR A 290 -1.18 -14.55 28.17
C THR A 290 -1.87 -14.34 29.50
N VAL A 291 -1.99 -13.09 29.96
CA VAL A 291 -2.54 -12.77 31.28
C VAL A 291 -4.04 -12.46 31.19
N LYS A 292 -4.44 -11.53 30.31
CA LYS A 292 -5.85 -11.21 29.97
C LYS A 292 -5.95 -10.50 28.63
N GLY A 293 -6.77 -11.00 27.70
CA GLY A 293 -7.05 -10.33 26.43
C GLY A 293 -5.79 -10.11 25.57
N LYS A 294 -5.39 -8.84 25.37
CA LYS A 294 -4.20 -8.45 24.59
C LYS A 294 -2.95 -8.23 25.45
N SER A 295 -3.03 -8.39 26.77
CA SER A 295 -1.90 -8.20 27.68
C SER A 295 -1.11 -9.50 27.83
N VAL A 296 0.21 -9.40 27.63
CA VAL A 296 1.14 -10.52 27.76
C VAL A 296 2.23 -10.18 28.77
N GLU A 297 2.68 -11.19 29.50
CA GLU A 297 3.73 -11.11 30.50
C GLU A 297 4.90 -12.00 30.09
N ILE A 298 6.11 -11.47 30.19
CA ILE A 298 7.35 -12.20 29.96
C ILE A 298 8.10 -12.22 31.28
N THR A 299 8.32 -13.42 31.82
CA THR A 299 9.10 -13.61 33.04
C THR A 299 10.47 -14.17 32.67
N VAL A 300 11.53 -13.45 33.03
CA VAL A 300 12.92 -13.91 32.89
C VAL A 300 13.51 -14.08 34.27
N THR A 301 13.97 -15.30 34.57
CA THR A 301 14.66 -15.63 35.82
C THR A 301 16.14 -15.89 35.54
N LYS A 302 17.03 -15.14 36.19
CA LYS A 302 18.46 -15.44 36.21
C LYS A 302 18.84 -16.01 37.56
N ARG A 303 19.21 -17.28 37.58
CA ARG A 303 19.81 -17.91 38.76
C ARG A 303 21.23 -17.38 38.96
N GLY A 304 21.49 -16.94 40.18
CA GLY A 304 22.83 -16.64 40.64
C GLY A 304 23.69 -17.91 40.63
N PRO A 305 25.02 -17.76 40.60
CA PRO A 305 25.90 -18.91 40.59
C PRO A 305 25.75 -19.74 41.88
N LEU A 306 25.52 -21.05 41.73
CA LEU A 306 25.27 -21.99 42.85
C LEU A 306 26.45 -22.14 43.85
N TRP A 307 27.60 -21.51 43.61
CA TRP A 307 28.81 -21.63 44.44
C TRP A 307 28.84 -20.68 45.65
N LEU A 308 28.00 -19.63 45.69
CA LEU A 308 27.93 -18.70 46.82
C LEU A 308 27.53 -19.36 48.16
N PRO A 309 26.50 -20.24 48.25
CA PRO A 309 26.20 -20.96 49.49
C PRO A 309 27.25 -22.04 49.82
N PHE A 310 27.99 -22.54 48.82
CA PHE A 310 29.02 -23.56 49.01
C PHE A 310 30.24 -22.99 49.76
N TRP A 311 30.69 -21.78 49.41
CA TRP A 311 31.78 -21.11 50.13
C TRP A 311 31.36 -20.64 51.52
N ALA A 312 30.13 -20.13 51.71
CA ALA A 312 29.63 -19.77 53.03
C ALA A 312 29.56 -20.98 53.99
N GLY A 313 29.17 -22.16 53.48
CA GLY A 313 29.19 -23.41 54.23
C GLY A 313 30.61 -23.88 54.58
N VAL A 314 31.54 -23.82 53.63
CA VAL A 314 32.96 -24.19 53.85
C VAL A 314 33.62 -23.25 54.85
N SER A 315 33.34 -21.94 54.81
CA SER A 315 33.85 -20.97 55.78
C SER A 315 33.34 -21.24 57.20
N LEU A 316 32.06 -21.58 57.36
CA LEU A 316 31.50 -21.91 58.68
C LEU A 316 32.07 -23.22 59.25
N VAL A 317 32.30 -24.23 58.41
CA VAL A 317 32.94 -25.48 58.84
C VAL A 317 34.40 -25.24 59.24
N LEU A 318 35.16 -24.44 58.48
CA LEU A 318 36.54 -24.07 58.84
C LEU A 318 36.63 -23.24 60.14
N ILE A 319 35.68 -22.33 60.37
CA ILE A 319 35.57 -21.58 61.64
C ILE A 319 35.19 -22.52 62.79
N GLY A 320 34.26 -23.46 62.57
CA GLY A 320 33.92 -24.49 63.56
C GLY A 320 35.09 -25.38 63.94
N ILE A 321 35.87 -25.83 62.96
CA ILE A 321 37.07 -26.66 63.17
C ILE A 321 38.16 -25.88 63.92
N THR A 322 38.39 -24.61 63.57
CA THR A 322 39.37 -23.77 64.27
C THR A 322 38.94 -23.45 65.70
N ILE A 323 37.67 -23.16 65.96
CA ILE A 323 37.16 -22.95 67.34
C ILE A 323 37.23 -24.25 68.15
N ALA A 324 36.87 -25.40 67.58
CA ALA A 324 36.98 -26.69 68.24
C ALA A 324 38.45 -27.09 68.51
N GLY A 325 39.35 -26.81 67.56
CA GLY A 325 40.79 -27.01 67.70
C GLY A 325 41.40 -26.12 68.79
N VAL A 326 41.04 -24.83 68.83
CA VAL A 326 41.49 -23.89 69.87
C VAL A 326 40.91 -24.26 71.24
N ARG A 327 39.66 -24.71 71.34
CA ARG A 327 39.08 -25.22 72.61
C ARG A 327 39.77 -26.50 73.08
N ARG A 328 40.05 -27.46 72.19
CA ARG A 328 40.83 -28.67 72.54
C ARG A 328 42.25 -28.34 72.97
N TRP A 329 42.91 -27.37 72.33
CA TRP A 329 44.26 -26.94 72.72
C TRP A 329 44.28 -26.20 74.07
N LYS A 330 43.22 -25.44 74.40
CA LYS A 330 43.07 -24.75 75.68
C LYS A 330 42.68 -25.69 76.84
N HIS A 331 42.01 -26.82 76.57
CA HIS A 331 41.77 -27.87 77.56
C HIS A 331 42.94 -28.84 77.72
N GLY A 332 43.68 -29.17 76.66
CA GLY A 332 44.88 -30.00 76.74
C GLY A 332 46.09 -29.35 77.44
N ARG A 333 45.99 -28.08 77.83
CA ARG A 333 46.99 -27.38 78.66
C ARG A 333 46.69 -27.36 80.16
N LYS A 334 45.53 -27.84 80.60
CA LYS A 334 45.20 -27.95 82.04
C LYS A 334 45.57 -29.30 82.65
N ASP A 335 45.89 -30.29 81.82
CA ASP A 335 46.31 -31.62 82.25
C ASP A 335 47.72 -31.93 81.75
N LYS A 336 48.72 -31.17 82.21
CA LYS A 336 50.06 -31.69 82.40
C LYS A 336 50.62 -31.16 83.72
N PRO A 337 51.10 -32.04 84.61
CA PRO A 337 51.59 -31.72 85.96
C PRO A 337 52.83 -30.82 85.94
#